data_AF-A0A397V9J3-F1
#
_entry.id   AF-A0A397V9J3-F1
#
_cell.length_a   1.000
_cell.length_b   1.000
_cell.length_c   1.000
_cell.angle_alpha   90.00
_cell.angle_beta   90.00
_cell.angle_gamma   90.00
#
_symmetry.space_group_name_H-M   'P 1'
#
loop_
_entity.id
_entity.type
_entity.pdbx_description
1 polymer ?
#
loop_
_entity_poly.entity_id
_entity_poly.type
_entity_poly.pdbx_seq_one_letter_code
_entity_poly.pdbx_strand_id
1 'polypeptide(L)' 'YHCAQLLDRQKKPKKHEYSTKYKDCLPMQRFNCKGWLTITIDTEKKQVIVELTHKYHAEYADVHVMDEIKEYIQN' A
#
# COMPACT_ATOMS: atom_id res chain seq x y z
N TYR A 1 1.05 1.74 -13.70
CA TYR A 1 1.27 1.40 -12.28
C TYR A 1 0.74 2.53 -11.43
N HIS A 2 0.06 2.25 -10.31
CA HIS A 2 -0.37 3.27 -9.35
C HIS A 2 0.12 2.89 -7.96
N CYS A 3 0.75 3.85 -7.28
CA CYS A 3 1.24 3.78 -5.91
C CYS A 3 0.17 3.20 -4.95
N ALA A 4 0.52 2.15 -4.20
CA ALA A 4 -0.40 1.50 -3.27
C ALA A 4 -0.87 2.45 -2.15
N GLN A 5 -0.07 3.46 -1.81
CA GLN A 5 -0.35 4.48 -0.81
C GLN A 5 -1.03 5.74 -1.39
N LEU A 6 -1.48 5.71 -2.65
CA LEU A 6 -2.18 6.84 -3.26
C LEU A 6 -3.47 7.18 -2.50
N LEU A 7 -3.67 8.46 -2.22
CA LEU A 7 -4.87 8.97 -1.53
C LEU A 7 -6.16 8.53 -2.22
N ASP A 8 -6.21 8.60 -3.56
CA ASP A 8 -7.39 8.23 -4.36
C ASP A 8 -7.73 6.74 -4.29
N ARG A 9 -6.79 5.89 -3.84
CA ARG A 9 -7.01 4.46 -3.61
C ARG A 9 -7.55 4.16 -2.21
N GLN A 10 -7.84 5.19 -1.40
CA GLN A 10 -8.48 5.02 -0.11
C GLN A 10 -9.89 4.45 -0.31
N LYS A 11 -10.02 3.14 -0.11
CA LYS A 11 -11.34 2.52 -0.02
C LYS A 11 -12.03 3.09 1.22
N LYS A 12 -13.30 3.50 1.07
CA LYS A 12 -14.14 3.83 2.23
C LYS A 12 -14.08 2.65 3.20
N PRO A 13 -13.75 2.86 4.48
CA PRO A 13 -13.71 1.78 5.44
C PRO A 13 -15.09 1.11 5.47
N LYS A 14 -15.15 -0.17 5.08
CA LYS A 14 -16.35 -0.98 5.27
C LYS A 14 -16.43 -1.29 6.76
N LYS A 15 -17.18 -0.47 7.47
CA LYS A 15 -17.55 -0.73 8.86
C LYS A 15 -18.32 -2.05 8.92
N HIS A 16 -17.80 -3.01 9.67
CA HIS A 16 -18.52 -4.27 9.94
C HIS A 16 -19.64 -3.97 10.94
N GLU A 17 -20.83 -4.56 10.79
CA GLU A 17 -21.98 -4.28 11.67
C GLU A 17 -21.68 -4.57 13.16
N TYR A 18 -20.84 -5.56 13.43
CA TYR A 18 -20.39 -5.93 14.76
C TYR A 18 -19.08 -5.23 15.16
N SER A 19 -19.13 -4.38 16.19
CA SER A 19 -18.00 -3.63 16.77
C SER A 19 -16.85 -4.50 17.30
N THR A 20 -17.10 -5.77 17.60
CA THR A 20 -16.12 -6.73 18.10
C THR A 20 -15.25 -7.39 17.03
N LYS A 21 -15.56 -7.19 15.74
CA LYS A 21 -14.77 -7.72 14.61
C LYS A 21 -13.88 -6.66 13.94
N TYR A 22 -13.78 -5.47 14.54
CA TYR A 22 -12.84 -4.47 14.07
C TYR A 22 -11.43 -4.89 14.46
N LYS A 23 -10.53 -4.94 13.48
CA LYS A 23 -9.10 -4.89 13.79
C LYS A 23 -8.77 -3.45 14.15
N ASP A 24 -8.05 -3.24 15.24
CA ASP A 24 -7.39 -1.96 15.55
C ASP A 24 -6.25 -1.73 14.56
N CYS A 25 -6.60 -1.49 13.30
CA CYS A 25 -5.68 -1.03 12.29
C CYS A 25 -5.66 0.49 12.35
N LEU A 26 -4.56 1.05 12.87
CA LEU A 26 -4.29 2.47 12.66
C LEU A 26 -4.31 2.76 11.15
N PRO A 27 -5.00 3.82 10.71
CA PRO A 27 -5.05 4.15 9.31
C PRO A 27 -3.65 4.48 8.82
N MET A 28 -3.16 3.70 7.85
CA MET A 28 -1.90 3.99 7.17
C MET A 28 -1.96 5.37 6.51
N GLN A 29 -0.91 6.17 6.71
CA GLN A 29 -0.75 7.45 6.05
C GLN A 29 -0.74 7.24 4.52
N ARG A 30 -1.58 8.01 3.81
CA ARG A 30 -1.66 8.02 2.34
C ARG A 30 -1.05 9.30 1.80
N PHE A 31 -0.56 9.25 0.56
CA PHE A 31 0.15 10.35 -0.07
C PHE A 31 -0.51 10.71 -1.40
N ASN A 32 -0.42 11.99 -1.79
CA ASN A 32 -0.72 12.41 -3.15
C ASN A 32 0.49 12.09 -4.05
N CYS A 33 0.82 10.79 -4.12
CA CYS A 33 1.90 10.26 -4.92
C CYS A 33 1.43 10.17 -6.37
N LYS A 34 1.66 11.21 -7.17
CA LYS A 34 1.42 11.19 -8.63
C LYS A 34 2.44 10.31 -9.36
N GLY A 35 2.79 9.15 -8.82
CA GLY A 35 3.78 8.28 -9.44
C GLY A 35 3.24 7.63 -10.71
N TRP A 36 4.08 7.54 -11.74
CA TRP A 36 3.76 6.91 -13.02
C TRP A 36 4.83 5.90 -13.42
N LEU A 37 4.38 4.85 -14.14
CA LEU A 37 5.24 3.88 -14.80
C LEU A 37 4.92 3.93 -16.28
N THR A 38 5.91 4.28 -17.09
CA THR A 38 5.84 4.26 -18.55
C THR A 38 6.65 3.06 -19.04
N ILE A 39 6.04 2.26 -19.91
CA ILE A 39 6.72 1.15 -20.58
C ILE A 39 6.64 1.44 -22.08
N THR A 40 7.80 1.62 -22.69
CA THR A 40 7.93 1.86 -24.12
C THR A 40 8.58 0.62 -24.74
N ILE A 41 7.94 0.03 -25.74
CA ILE A 41 8.43 -1.14 -26.45
C ILE A 41 8.83 -0.70 -27.86
N ASP A 42 10.12 -0.81 -28.18
CA ASP A 42 10.67 -0.62 -29.51
C ASP A 42 10.90 -1.99 -30.14
N THR A 43 9.99 -2.42 -31.02
CA THR A 43 10.04 -3.74 -31.66
C THR A 43 11.11 -3.83 -32.74
N GLU A 44 11.50 -2.71 -33.35
CA GLU A 44 12.54 -2.66 -34.37
C GLU A 44 13.93 -2.86 -33.75
N LYS A 45 14.18 -2.19 -32.62
CA LYS A 45 15.43 -2.34 -31.86
C LYS A 45 15.41 -3.49 -30.87
N LYS A 46 14.29 -4.21 -30.76
CA LYS A 46 14.05 -5.27 -29.76
C LYS A 46 14.37 -4.77 -28.34
N GLN A 47 13.98 -3.55 -28.03
CA GLN A 47 14.29 -2.87 -26.78
C GLN A 47 13.02 -2.55 -26.01
N VAL A 48 13.12 -2.62 -24.69
CA VAL A 48 12.08 -2.13 -23.78
C VAL A 48 12.71 -1.06 -22.88
N ILE A 49 12.04 0.07 -22.77
CA ILE A 49 12.40 1.17 -21.87
C ILE A 49 11.33 1.26 -20.79
N VAL A 50 11.78 1.28 -19.54
CA VAL A 50 10.91 1.36 -18.37
C VAL A 50 11.27 2.61 -17.58
N GLU A 51 10.35 3.55 -17.48
CA GLU A 51 10.52 4.79 -16.74
C GLU A 51 9.56 4.82 -15.55
N LEU A 52 10.12 4.91 -14.35
CA LEU A 52 9.35 5.03 -13.10
C LEU A 52 9.61 6.41 -12.50
N THR A 53 8.54 7.15 -12.22
CA THR A 53 8.62 8.34 -11.38
C THR A 53 7.77 8.13 -10.15
N HIS A 54 8.36 8.31 -8.96
CA HIS A 54 7.68 8.16 -7.70
C HIS A 54 8.33 9.06 -6.64
N LYS A 55 7.51 9.76 -5.84
CA LYS A 55 8.02 10.48 -4.67
C LYS A 55 8.31 9.45 -3.57
N TYR A 56 9.41 9.61 -2.84
CA TYR A 56 9.72 8.72 -1.73
C TYR A 56 8.77 8.97 -0.55
N HIS A 57 8.23 7.90 0.01
CA HIS A 57 7.45 7.89 1.25
C HIS A 57 7.74 6.58 1.99
N ALA A 58 7.40 6.53 3.29
CA ALA A 58 7.61 5.34 4.12
C ALA A 58 7.03 4.09 3.44
N GLU A 59 7.83 3.04 3.34
CA GLU A 59 7.44 1.80 2.68
C GLU A 59 6.29 1.09 3.42
N TYR A 60 5.51 0.32 2.67
CA TYR A 60 4.57 -0.63 3.28
C TYR A 60 5.38 -1.74 3.94
N ALA A 61 5.46 -1.75 5.26
CA ALA A 61 5.92 -2.90 6.02
C ALA A 61 4.71 -3.71 6.46
N ASP A 62 4.64 -4.98 6.05
CA ASP A 62 3.68 -5.92 6.62
C ASP A 62 4.15 -6.26 8.03
N VAL A 63 3.69 -5.50 9.02
CA VAL A 63 4.03 -5.75 10.42
C VAL A 63 3.21 -6.94 10.89
N HIS A 64 3.80 -8.13 10.76
CA HIS A 64 3.28 -9.32 11.43
C HIS A 64 3.61 -9.20 12.92
N VAL A 65 2.58 -9.08 13.75
CA VAL A 65 2.76 -9.09 15.20
C VAL A 65 3.20 -10.50 15.61
N MET A 66 4.32 -10.61 16.32
CA MET A 66 4.82 -11.89 16.86
C MET A 66 3.80 -12.50 17.82
N ASP A 67 3.70 -13.82 17.85
CA ASP A 67 2.69 -14.52 18.65
C ASP A 67 2.83 -14.22 20.16
N GLU A 68 4.06 -14.04 20.65
CA GLU A 68 4.36 -13.62 22.03
C GLU A 68 3.70 -12.28 22.40
N ILE A 69 3.64 -11.33 21.47
CA ILE A 69 2.97 -10.04 21.68
C ILE A 69 1.44 -10.20 21.63
N LYS A 70 0.92 -11.13 20.82
CA LYS A 70 -0.52 -11.42 20.79
C LYS A 70 -0.99 -12.00 22.12
N GLU A 71 -0.20 -12.88 22.73
CA GLU A 71 -0.48 -13.46 24.05
C GLU A 71 -0.45 -12.40 25.16
N TYR A 72 0.50 -11.45 25.09
CA TYR A 72 0.60 -10.34 26.06
C TYR A 72 -0.61 -9.39 26.01
N ILE A 73 -1.19 -9.16 24.82
CA ILE A 73 -2.36 -8.25 24.63
C ILE A 73 -3.69 -8.90 25.06
N GLN A 74 -3.76 -10.23 25.17
CA GLN A 74 -4.98 -10.94 25.54
C GLN A 74 -5.26 -11.03 27.05
N ASN A 75 -4.36 -10.51 27.91
CA ASN A 75 -4.56 -10.31 29.35
C ASN A 75 -4.88 -8.85 29.68
#